data_AF-A0AA91PTL2-F1
#
_entry.id   AF-A0AA91PTL2-F1
#
_cell.length_a   1.000
_cell.length_b   1.000
_cell.length_c   1.000
_cell.angle_alpha   90.00
_cell.angle_beta   90.00
_cell.angle_gamma   90.00
#
_symmetry.space_group_name_H-M   'P 1'
#
loop_
_entity.id
_entity.type
_entity.pdbx_description
1 polymer ?
#
loop_
_entity_poly.entity_id
_entity_poly.type
_entity_poly.pdbx_seq_one_letter_code
_entity_poly.pdbx_strand_id
1 'polypeptide(L)' 'MTEEMINLGEKYSCKPIGFTQPVVGEVVSKMTNCAVVKVAQCADEDQELLEEKSSMVVAKYDTFE' A
#
# COMPACT_ATOMS: atom_id res chain seq x y z
N MET A 1 -8.68 1.31 7.86
CA MET A 1 -9.83 1.95 7.16
C MET A 1 -10.80 0.89 6.61
N THR A 2 -12.01 1.25 6.18
CA THR A 2 -12.90 0.36 5.40
C THR A 2 -12.79 0.61 3.89
N GLU A 3 -13.19 -0.37 3.06
CA GLU A 3 -13.18 -0.28 1.59
C GLU A 3 -13.86 1.01 1.06
N GLU A 4 -14.92 1.44 1.74
CA GLU A 4 -15.71 2.62 1.38
C GLU A 4 -14.98 3.94 1.65
N MET A 5 -14.04 3.96 2.60
CA MET A 5 -13.25 5.15 2.94
C MET A 5 -12.02 5.32 2.05
N ILE A 6 -11.54 4.20 1.50
CA ILE A 6 -10.38 4.18 0.61
C ILE A 6 -10.86 4.63 -0.77
N ASN A 7 -10.18 5.57 -1.42
CA ASN A 7 -10.51 5.99 -2.79
C ASN A 7 -9.46 5.46 -3.79
N LEU A 8 -9.92 5.07 -4.98
CA LEU A 8 -9.02 4.73 -6.08
C LEU A 8 -8.33 6.01 -6.58
N GLY A 9 -7.02 5.95 -6.79
CA GLY A 9 -6.21 7.11 -7.18
C GLY A 9 -5.83 8.05 -6.03
N GLU A 10 -6.23 7.75 -4.79
CA GLU A 10 -5.77 8.48 -3.61
C GLU A 10 -4.61 7.78 -2.91
N LYS A 11 -3.79 8.58 -2.23
CA LYS A 11 -2.62 8.10 -1.49
C LYS A 11 -2.94 7.93 -0.02
N TYR A 12 -2.58 6.77 0.52
CA TYR A 12 -2.79 6.44 1.91
C TYR A 12 -1.52 5.85 2.52
N SER A 13 -1.37 6.03 3.84
CA SER A 13 -0.39 5.29 4.61
C SER A 13 -0.95 3.90 4.88
N CYS A 14 -0.20 2.85 4.54
CA CYS A 14 -0.62 1.50 4.83
C CYS A 14 0.57 0.58 5.08
N LYS A 15 0.34 -0.50 5.82
CA LYS A 15 1.33 -1.56 5.99
C LYS A 15 1.06 -2.72 5.03
N PRO A 16 1.79 -2.83 3.91
CA PRO A 16 1.63 -3.94 2.97
C PRO A 16 2.21 -5.24 3.52
N ILE A 17 1.73 -6.35 2.95
CA ILE A 17 2.19 -7.68 3.35
C ILE A 17 3.63 -7.89 2.87
N GLY A 18 4.53 -8.18 3.81
CA GLY A 18 5.96 -8.40 3.52
C GLY A 18 6.85 -7.19 3.76
N PHE A 19 6.30 -6.05 4.18
CA PHE A 19 7.08 -4.87 4.56
C PHE A 19 7.16 -4.73 6.07
N THR A 20 8.29 -4.22 6.54
CA THR A 20 8.53 -4.05 7.97
C THR A 20 7.94 -2.72 8.45
N GLN A 21 8.13 -1.66 7.65
CA GLN A 21 7.62 -0.31 7.88
C GLN A 21 6.32 -0.02 7.12
N PRO A 22 5.50 0.94 7.59
CA PRO A 22 4.40 1.47 6.80
C PRO A 22 4.94 2.21 5.56
N VAL A 23 4.18 2.17 4.48
CA VAL A 23 4.50 2.85 3.22
C VAL A 23 3.33 3.73 2.80
N VAL A 24 3.62 4.82 2.12
CA VAL A 24 2.61 5.70 1.55
C VAL A 24 2.49 5.39 0.07
N GLY A 25 1.27 5.08 -0.38
CA GLY A 25 1.06 4.75 -1.78
C GLY A 25 -0.35 5.00 -2.26
N GLU A 26 -0.47 5.07 -3.58
CA GLU A 26 -1.70 5.31 -4.30
C GLU A 26 -2.48 4.01 -4.51
N VAL A 27 -3.77 4.00 -4.17
CA VAL A 27 -4.61 2.81 -4.35
C VAL A 27 -4.98 2.69 -5.83
N VAL A 28 -4.39 1.72 -6.51
CA VAL A 28 -4.60 1.48 -7.95
C VAL A 28 -5.69 0.44 -8.22
N SER A 29 -5.98 -0.42 -7.24
CA SER A 29 -7.05 -1.41 -7.38
C SER A 29 -7.64 -1.78 -6.02
N LYS A 30 -8.95 -2.02 -5.98
CA LYS A 30 -9.69 -2.44 -4.79
C LYS A 30 -10.19 -3.86 -4.98
N MET A 31 -10.05 -4.68 -3.95
CA MET A 31 -10.58 -6.04 -3.86
C MET A 31 -11.42 -6.17 -2.59
N THR A 32 -12.13 -7.29 -2.43
CA THR A 32 -13.10 -7.52 -1.35
C THR A 32 -12.55 -7.39 0.08
N ASN A 33 -11.23 -7.50 0.30
CA ASN A 33 -10.60 -7.34 1.62
C ASN A 33 -9.24 -6.64 1.60
N CYS A 34 -8.75 -6.30 0.42
CA CYS A 34 -7.41 -5.76 0.21
C CYS A 34 -7.45 -4.74 -0.93
N ALA A 35 -6.50 -3.82 -0.92
CA ALA A 35 -6.23 -2.95 -2.04
C ALA A 35 -4.81 -3.17 -2.56
N VAL A 36 -4.66 -3.04 -3.87
CA VAL A 36 -3.36 -2.92 -4.51
C VAL A 36 -2.96 -1.46 -4.42
N VAL A 37 -1.79 -1.24 -3.85
CA VAL A 37 -1.23 0.07 -3.60
C VAL A 37 0.05 0.20 -4.41
N LYS A 38 0.15 1.26 -5.20
CA LYS A 38 1.38 1.66 -5.85
C LYS A 38 2.14 2.58 -4.90
N VAL A 39 3.22 2.08 -4.33
CA VAL A 39 3.99 2.82 -3.33
C VAL A 39 4.61 4.05 -3.98
N ALA A 40 4.34 5.20 -3.38
CA ALA A 40 4.90 6.48 -3.77
C ALA A 40 6.07 6.88 -2.87
N GLN A 41 6.05 6.45 -1.61
CA GLN A 41 7.08 6.72 -0.61
C GLN A 41 7.17 5.56 0.39
N CYS A 42 8.37 5.08 0.67
CA CYS A 42 8.65 4.05 1.68
C CYS A 42 9.96 4.38 2.42
N ALA A 43 10.25 3.64 3.47
CA ALA A 43 11.53 3.73 4.17
C ALA A 43 12.68 3.26 3.25
N ASP A 44 13.88 3.83 3.43
CA ASP A 44 15.10 3.45 2.69
C ASP A 44 15.39 1.94 2.78
N GLU A 45 15.15 1.35 3.94
CA GLU A 45 15.35 -0.09 4.18
C GLU A 45 14.40 -0.96 3.34
N ASP A 46 13.22 -0.42 2.98
CA ASP A 46 12.21 -1.10 2.19
C ASP A 46 12.25 -0.68 0.70
N GLN A 47 13.11 0.28 0.31
CA GLN A 47 13.25 0.71 -1.10
C GLN A 47 13.72 -0.43 -1.99
N GLU A 48 14.68 -1.24 -1.53
CA GLU A 48 15.23 -2.36 -2.32
C GLU A 48 14.15 -3.42 -2.58
N LEU A 49 13.36 -3.74 -1.55
CA LEU A 49 12.18 -4.60 -1.66
C LEU A 49 11.13 -3.99 -2.59
N LEU A 50 10.94 -2.67 -2.54
CA LEU A 50 9.97 -1.99 -3.35
C LEU A 50 10.33 -2.01 -4.84
N GLU A 51 11.61 -1.78 -5.16
CA GLU A 51 12.13 -1.87 -6.52
C GLU A 51 11.99 -3.30 -7.06
N GLU A 52 12.27 -4.32 -6.25
CA GLU A 52 12.05 -5.73 -6.63
C GLU A 52 10.57 -6.00 -6.93
N LYS A 53 9.65 -5.40 -6.17
CA LYS A 53 8.19 -5.54 -6.34
C LYS A 53 7.59 -4.55 -7.36
N SER A 54 8.42 -3.88 -8.18
CA SER A 54 7.95 -2.92 -9.19
C SER A 54 7.02 -1.83 -8.63
N SER A 55 7.26 -1.43 -7.38
CA SER A 55 6.45 -0.47 -6.64
C SER A 55 4.98 -0.84 -6.45
N MET A 56 4.59 -2.12 -6.61
CA MET A 56 3.22 -2.60 -6.42
C MET A 56 3.14 -3.57 -5.25
N VAL A 57 2.31 -3.22 -4.27
CA VAL A 57 2.13 -3.99 -3.04
C VAL A 57 0.66 -4.20 -2.75
N VAL A 58 0.35 -5.22 -1.95
CA VAL A 58 -1.02 -5.50 -1.49
C VAL A 58 -1.10 -5.20 -0.01
N ALA A 59 -2.03 -4.33 0.36
CA ALA A 59 -2.34 -3.98 1.74
C ALA A 59 -3.79 -4.34 2.04
N LYS A 60 -4.04 -4.83 3.26
CA LYS A 60 -5.42 -5.07 3.73
C LYS A 60 -6.02 -3.76 4.18
N TYR A 61 -7.32 -3.54 3.99
CA TYR A 61 -7.95 -2.28 4.43
C TYR A 61 -7.74 -1.97 5.91
N ASP A 62 -7.63 -3.01 6.73
CA ASP A 62 -7.32 -2.93 8.16
C ASP A 62 -5.96 -2.25 8.46
N THR A 63 -4.99 -2.34 7.54
CA THR A 63 -3.65 -1.76 7.70
C THR A 63 -3.52 -0.35 7.15
N PHE A 64 -4.59 0.23 6.59
CA PHE A 64 -4.60 1.62 6.14
C PHE A 64 -4.94 2.55 7.30
N GLU A 65 -4.11 3.59 7.45
CA GLU A 65 -4.20 4.66 8.45
C GLU A 65 -4.67 5.98 7.84
#